data_AF-A0A4Q3MK64-F1
#
_entry.id   AF-A0A4Q3MK64-F1
#
_cell.length_a   1.000
_cell.length_b   1.000
_cell.length_c   1.000
_cell.angle_alpha   90.00
_cell.angle_beta   90.00
_cell.angle_gamma   90.00
#
_symmetry.space_group_name_H-M   'P 1'
#
loop_
_entity.id
_entity.type
_entity.pdbx_description
1 polymer ?
#
loop_
_entity_poly.entity_id
_entity_poly.type
_entity_poly.pdbx_seq_one_letter_code
_entity_poly.pdbx_strand_id
1 'polypeptide(L)'
;MNRPLRMPRAKLVIAVAAVAVLSGCASVNLEQNLSSANAAASSFTDGQLTLARDQSERDALRQRASDLLAKPLSQKDAVQLALVNSPSLQAIVAQNWADASTAAQSGRIANPILSLERVRLGDETEIGRLLSFGLL
;
A
#
# COMPACT_ATOMS: atom_id res chain seq x y z
N MET A 1 -25.60 -26.24 -19.96
CA MET A 1 -26.67 -25.45 -19.28
C MET A 1 -26.05 -24.19 -18.68
N ASN A 2 -26.03 -23.08 -19.43
CA ASN A 2 -25.53 -21.80 -18.93
C ASN A 2 -26.73 -20.96 -18.48
N ARG A 3 -27.01 -20.94 -17.18
CA ARG A 3 -27.95 -19.98 -16.60
C ARG A 3 -27.21 -18.65 -16.42
N PRO A 4 -27.60 -17.56 -17.11
CA PRO A 4 -26.98 -16.27 -16.87
C PRO A 4 -27.36 -15.81 -15.46
N LEU A 5 -26.37 -15.48 -14.65
CA LEU A 5 -26.54 -14.90 -13.33
C LEU A 5 -27.20 -13.51 -13.47
N ARG A 6 -28.54 -13.46 -13.46
CA ARG A 6 -29.30 -12.22 -13.30
C ARG A 6 -29.20 -11.77 -11.84
N MET A 7 -28.11 -11.08 -11.49
CA MET A 7 -28.00 -10.40 -10.21
C MET A 7 -28.76 -9.07 -10.28
N PRO A 8 -29.69 -8.79 -9.33
CA PRO A 8 -30.36 -7.49 -9.26
C PRO A 8 -29.34 -6.37 -8.99
N ARG A 9 -29.51 -5.23 -9.66
CA ARG A 9 -28.60 -4.06 -9.59
C ARG A 9 -28.24 -3.66 -8.15
N ALA A 10 -29.19 -3.77 -7.22
CA ALA A 10 -28.97 -3.50 -5.80
C ALA A 10 -27.90 -4.41 -5.15
N LYS A 11 -27.87 -5.71 -5.48
CA LYS A 11 -26.85 -6.64 -4.96
C LYS A 11 -25.46 -6.31 -5.51
N LEU A 12 -25.39 -5.82 -6.74
CA LEU A 12 -24.12 -5.42 -7.36
C LEU A 12 -23.57 -4.13 -6.72
N VAL A 13 -24.43 -3.15 -6.45
CA VAL A 13 -24.05 -1.92 -5.71
C VAL A 13 -23.57 -2.24 -4.30
N ILE A 14 -24.28 -3.12 -3.57
CA ILE A 14 -23.88 -3.55 -2.23
C ILE A 14 -22.53 -4.28 -2.27
N ALA A 15 -22.31 -5.16 -3.25
CA ALA A 15 -21.05 -5.88 -3.39
C ALA A 15 -19.88 -4.92 -3.66
N VAL A 16 -20.06 -3.94 -4.56
CA VAL A 16 -19.03 -2.93 -4.86
C VAL A 16 -18.74 -2.05 -3.63
N ALA A 17 -19.78 -1.61 -2.92
CA ALA A 17 -19.62 -0.83 -1.69
C ALA A 17 -18.88 -1.65 -0.61
N ALA A 18 -19.22 -2.93 -0.44
CA ALA A 18 -18.55 -3.80 0.51
C ALA A 18 -17.06 -3.96 0.18
N VAL A 19 -16.71 -4.20 -1.09
CA VAL A 19 -15.31 -4.30 -1.53
C VAL A 19 -14.56 -2.99 -1.26
N ALA A 20 -15.15 -1.84 -1.55
CA ALA A 20 -14.53 -0.54 -1.30
C ALA A 20 -14.24 -0.31 0.20
N VAL A 21 -15.20 -0.63 1.07
CA VAL A 21 -15.03 -0.51 2.53
C VAL A 21 -13.97 -1.48 3.06
N LEU A 22 -14.00 -2.74 2.61
CA LEU A 22 -13.04 -3.78 3.03
C LEU A 22 -11.59 -3.47 2.60
N SER A 23 -11.39 -2.80 1.46
CA SER A 23 -10.06 -2.37 1.01
C SER A 23 -9.44 -1.25 1.85
N GLY A 24 -10.25 -0.46 2.57
CA GLY A 24 -9.76 0.66 3.38
C GLY A 24 -9.09 0.26 4.70
N CYS A 25 -9.50 -0.87 5.30
CA CYS A 25 -9.03 -1.28 6.63
C CYS A 25 -7.73 -2.11 6.64
N ALA A 26 -7.08 -2.29 5.48
CA ALA A 26 -5.88 -3.12 5.33
C ALA A 26 -4.64 -2.38 4.80
N SER A 27 -4.74 -1.07 4.53
CA SER A 27 -3.63 -0.31 3.95
C SER A 27 -2.63 0.18 5.00
N VAL A 28 -1.35 0.10 4.69
CA VAL A 28 -0.28 0.71 5.49
C VAL A 28 -0.23 2.21 5.20
N ASN A 29 -0.18 3.03 6.26
CA ASN A 29 -0.20 4.49 6.15
C ASN A 29 1.19 5.04 5.78
N LEU A 30 1.41 5.32 4.50
CA LEU A 30 2.68 5.83 3.97
C LEU A 30 3.04 7.21 4.54
N GLU A 31 2.09 8.15 4.56
CA GLU A 31 2.30 9.51 5.07
C GLU A 31 2.75 9.51 6.54
N GLN A 32 2.21 8.62 7.37
CA GLN A 32 2.65 8.45 8.75
C GLN A 32 4.12 7.98 8.81
N ASN A 33 4.50 7.01 7.98
CA ASN A 33 5.88 6.50 7.94
C ASN A 33 6.87 7.57 7.46
N LEU A 34 6.52 8.35 6.43
CA LEU A 34 7.32 9.47 5.95
C LEU A 34 7.43 10.58 7.00
N SER A 35 6.35 10.89 7.71
CA SER A 35 6.36 11.85 8.82
C SER A 35 7.27 11.40 9.95
N SER A 36 7.24 10.11 10.31
CA SER A 36 8.12 9.54 11.33
C SER A 36 9.59 9.57 10.89
N ALA A 37 9.88 9.24 9.63
CA ALA A 37 11.23 9.31 9.07
C ALA A 37 11.76 10.75 9.05
N ASN A 38 10.92 11.71 8.64
CA ASN A 38 11.24 13.14 8.69
C ASN A 38 11.49 13.64 10.13
N ALA A 39 10.71 13.18 11.11
CA ALA A 39 10.93 13.54 12.51
C ALA A 39 12.25 12.97 13.06
N ALA A 40 12.53 11.70 12.77
CA ALA A 40 13.74 11.00 13.21
C ALA A 40 15.02 11.56 12.57
N ALA A 41 14.94 11.96 11.29
CA ALA A 41 16.06 12.54 10.54
C ALA A 41 15.86 14.04 10.30
N SER A 42 15.21 14.75 11.22
CA SER A 42 14.84 16.17 11.06
C SER A 42 16.04 17.08 10.82
N SER A 43 17.19 16.78 11.43
CA SER A 43 18.45 17.50 11.22
C SER A 43 18.99 17.43 9.79
N PHE A 44 18.60 16.41 9.01
CA PHE A 44 19.04 16.20 7.63
C PHE A 44 17.93 16.49 6.61
N THR A 45 16.71 16.07 6.92
CA THR A 45 15.57 16.17 6.00
C THR A 45 14.86 17.52 6.05
N ASP A 46 14.99 18.25 7.16
CA ASP A 46 14.22 19.46 7.47
C ASP A 46 12.70 19.28 7.25
N GLY A 47 12.21 18.04 7.40
CA GLY A 47 10.81 17.67 7.15
C GLY A 47 10.40 17.60 5.68
N GLN A 48 11.34 17.70 4.73
CA GLN A 48 11.06 17.84 3.30
C GLN A 48 11.19 16.52 2.52
N LEU A 49 11.45 15.38 3.20
CA LEU A 49 11.48 14.08 2.53
C LEU A 49 10.07 13.73 2.05
N THR A 50 9.94 13.47 0.75
CA THR A 50 8.69 13.08 0.09
C THR A 50 8.96 11.96 -0.90
N LEU A 51 7.95 11.14 -1.15
CA LEU A 51 8.00 10.08 -2.16
C LEU A 51 7.05 10.45 -3.30
N ALA A 52 7.57 10.54 -4.53
CA ALA A 52 6.73 10.77 -5.71
C ALA A 52 6.19 9.44 -6.26
N ARG A 53 4.86 9.28 -6.22
CA ARG A 53 4.14 8.07 -6.67
C ARG A 53 3.70 8.18 -8.11
N ASP A 54 3.29 9.38 -8.53
CA ASP A 54 2.83 9.62 -9.90
C ASP A 54 3.72 10.60 -10.68
N GLN A 55 3.38 10.78 -11.96
CA GLN A 55 4.15 11.66 -12.84
C GLN A 55 4.04 13.14 -12.43
N SER A 56 2.88 13.57 -11.92
CA SER A 56 2.65 14.95 -11.49
C SER A 56 3.48 15.30 -10.26
N GLU A 57 3.57 14.37 -9.29
CA GLU A 57 4.42 14.51 -8.11
C GLU A 57 5.91 14.53 -8.52
N ARG A 58 6.32 13.69 -9.48
CA ARG A 58 7.70 13.72 -10.03
C ARG A 58 8.01 15.04 -10.71
N ASP A 59 7.08 15.58 -11.49
CA ASP A 59 7.25 16.87 -12.17
C ASP A 59 7.33 18.02 -11.15
N ALA A 60 6.53 17.98 -10.08
CA ALA A 60 6.59 18.95 -8.99
C ALA A 60 7.95 18.93 -8.27
N LEU A 61 8.52 17.74 -8.01
CA LEU A 61 9.87 17.63 -7.42
C LEU A 61 10.95 18.19 -8.35
N ARG A 62 10.85 17.92 -9.66
CA ARG A 62 11.78 18.49 -10.67
C ARG A 62 11.68 20.01 -10.73
N GLN A 63 10.47 20.56 -10.71
CA GLN A 63 10.26 22.00 -10.68
C GLN A 63 10.92 22.62 -9.44
N ARG A 64 10.75 22.00 -8.28
CA ARG A 64 11.37 22.44 -7.02
C ARG A 64 12.90 22.38 -7.08
N ALA A 65 13.45 21.35 -7.72
CA ALA A 65 14.89 21.25 -7.98
C ALA A 65 15.37 22.39 -8.88
N SER A 66 14.63 22.72 -9.95
CA SER A 66 14.93 23.85 -10.83
C SER A 66 14.88 25.20 -10.11
N ASP A 67 13.89 25.41 -9.23
CA ASP A 67 13.76 26.64 -8.45
C ASP A 67 14.92 26.82 -7.46
N LEU A 68 15.41 25.73 -6.85
CA LEU A 68 16.61 25.74 -5.99
C LEU A 68 17.88 26.05 -6.79
N LEU A 69 17.99 25.52 -8.01
CA LEU A 69 19.13 25.73 -8.91
C LEU A 69 19.14 27.12 -9.57
N ALA A 70 18.04 27.88 -9.53
CA ALA A 70 17.96 29.22 -10.09
C ALA A 70 18.72 30.29 -9.27
N LYS A 71 19.23 29.93 -8.10
CA LYS A 71 19.95 30.82 -7.18
C LYS A 71 21.26 30.15 -6.72
N PRO A 72 22.26 30.92 -6.23
CA PRO A 72 23.43 30.33 -5.59
C PRO A 72 23.01 29.42 -4.43
N LEU A 73 23.44 28.15 -4.47
CA LEU A 73 23.06 27.14 -3.48
C LEU A 73 23.73 27.39 -2.13
N SER A 74 22.93 27.50 -1.07
CA SER A 74 23.44 27.31 0.29
C SER A 74 23.66 25.83 0.60
N GLN A 75 24.36 25.53 1.69
CA GLN A 75 24.53 24.15 2.16
C GLN A 75 23.17 23.46 2.40
N LYS A 76 22.19 24.19 2.93
CA LYS A 76 20.84 23.66 3.18
C LYS A 76 20.11 23.38 1.86
N ASP A 77 20.19 24.29 0.91
CA ASP A 77 19.55 24.14 -0.40
C ASP A 77 20.16 22.96 -1.18
N ALA A 78 21.45 22.71 -1.03
CA ALA A 78 22.12 21.56 -1.64
C ALA A 78 21.61 20.22 -1.07
N VAL A 79 21.38 20.15 0.25
CA VAL A 79 20.75 18.97 0.88
C VAL A 79 19.32 18.81 0.38
N GLN A 80 18.54 19.90 0.36
CA GLN A 80 17.16 19.85 -0.12
C GLN A 80 17.08 19.42 -1.59
N LEU A 81 17.99 19.91 -2.43
CA LEU A 81 18.11 19.49 -3.83
C LEU A 81 18.40 17.98 -3.93
N ALA A 82 19.29 17.45 -3.09
CA ALA A 82 19.57 16.02 -3.05
C ALA A 82 18.34 15.21 -2.62
N LEU A 83 17.54 15.70 -1.68
CA LEU A 83 16.32 15.03 -1.22
C LEU A 83 15.25 14.94 -2.32
N VAL A 84 15.06 16.01 -3.10
CA VAL A 84 13.99 16.09 -4.11
C VAL A 84 14.39 15.53 -5.47
N ASN A 85 15.68 15.57 -5.83
CA ASN A 85 16.13 15.24 -7.18
C ASN A 85 16.90 13.90 -7.28
N SER A 86 17.16 13.21 -6.17
CA SER A 86 17.91 11.94 -6.18
C SER A 86 17.01 10.72 -6.48
N PRO A 87 17.20 10.02 -7.62
CA PRO A 87 16.43 8.81 -7.93
C PRO A 87 16.77 7.64 -7.01
N SER A 88 18.02 7.55 -6.56
CA SER A 88 18.45 6.50 -5.63
C SER A 88 17.82 6.66 -4.25
N LEU A 89 17.66 7.91 -3.78
CA LEU A 89 16.94 8.17 -2.54
C LEU A 89 15.45 7.79 -2.67
N GLN A 90 14.80 8.19 -3.76
CA GLN A 90 13.41 7.79 -4.04
C GLN A 90 13.24 6.27 -4.07
N ALA A 91 14.20 5.54 -4.66
CA ALA A 91 14.20 4.08 -4.68
C ALA A 91 14.32 3.47 -3.28
N ILE A 92 15.21 4.02 -2.43
CA ILE A 92 15.37 3.54 -1.04
C ILE A 92 14.10 3.80 -0.22
N VAL A 93 13.48 4.98 -0.36
CA VAL A 93 12.22 5.30 0.35
C VAL A 93 11.09 4.38 -0.12
N ALA A 94 11.00 4.11 -1.43
CA ALA A 94 10.03 3.17 -1.98
C ALA A 94 10.25 1.74 -1.49
N GLN A 95 11.51 1.28 -1.42
CA GLN A 95 11.85 -0.03 -0.90
C GLN A 95 11.48 -0.16 0.58
N ASN A 96 11.80 0.87 1.39
CA ASN A 96 11.45 0.87 2.80
C ASN A 96 9.93 0.80 3.01
N TRP A 97 9.15 1.47 2.16
CA TRP A 97 7.69 1.34 2.18
C TRP A 97 7.21 -0.08 1.84
N ALA A 98 7.83 -0.75 0.86
CA ALA A 98 7.52 -2.14 0.52
C ALA A 98 7.87 -3.09 1.68
N ASP A 99 9.00 -2.86 2.35
CA ASP A 99 9.44 -3.65 3.50
C ASP A 99 8.52 -3.44 4.70
N ALA A 100 8.14 -2.19 4.99
CA ALA A 100 7.17 -1.87 6.04
C ALA A 100 5.80 -2.50 5.77
N SER A 101 5.37 -2.51 4.51
CA SER A 101 4.13 -3.18 4.09
C SER A 101 4.20 -4.69 4.27
N THR A 102 5.34 -5.29 3.94
CA THR A 102 5.60 -6.72 4.14
C THR A 102 5.62 -7.08 5.62
N ALA A 103 6.30 -6.28 6.45
CA ALA A 103 6.37 -6.47 7.90
C ALA A 103 4.99 -6.35 8.55
N ALA A 104 4.21 -5.33 8.16
CA ALA A 104 2.83 -5.16 8.61
C ALA A 104 1.98 -6.36 8.22
N GLN A 105 2.12 -6.88 7.00
CA GLN A 105 1.37 -8.04 6.54
C GLN A 105 1.79 -9.34 7.25
N SER A 106 3.09 -9.54 7.51
CA SER A 106 3.59 -10.71 8.26
C SER A 106 3.24 -10.69 9.73
N GLY A 107 3.03 -9.50 10.32
CA GLY A 107 2.61 -9.35 11.71
C GLY A 107 1.11 -9.56 11.94
N ARG A 108 0.32 -9.77 10.89
CA ARG A 108 -1.12 -10.03 11.01
C ARG A 108 -1.36 -11.49 11.35
N ILE A 109 -2.40 -11.72 12.15
CA ILE A 109 -2.97 -13.06 12.37
C ILE A 109 -3.26 -13.69 11.00
N ALA A 110 -2.96 -14.98 10.87
CA ALA A 110 -3.26 -15.73 9.65
C ALA A 110 -4.72 -15.54 9.22
N ASN A 111 -4.91 -15.24 7.93
CA ASN A 111 -6.25 -15.09 7.36
C ASN A 111 -7.07 -16.37 7.57
N PRO A 112 -8.39 -16.26 7.82
CA PRO A 112 -9.24 -17.42 7.96
C PRO A 112 -9.24 -18.27 6.68
N ILE A 113 -9.22 -19.59 6.85
CA ILE A 113 -9.23 -20.56 5.75
C ILE A 113 -10.60 -21.23 5.72
N LEU A 114 -11.29 -21.13 4.59
CA LEU A 114 -12.52 -21.88 4.31
C LEU A 114 -12.20 -23.04 3.37
N SER A 115 -12.31 -24.28 3.87
CA SER A 115 -12.20 -25.49 3.07
C SER A 115 -13.60 -26.05 2.79
N LEU A 116 -13.90 -26.32 1.52
CA LEU A 116 -15.14 -26.94 1.07
C LEU A 116 -14.76 -28.16 0.25
N GLU A 117 -15.17 -29.34 0.70
CA GLU A 117 -14.89 -30.60 0.03
C GLU A 117 -16.18 -31.34 -0.31
N ARG A 118 -16.13 -32.12 -1.38
CA ARG A 118 -17.21 -33.00 -1.78
C ARG A 118 -16.62 -34.29 -2.31
N VAL A 119 -16.93 -35.39 -1.64
CA VAL A 119 -16.47 -36.73 -2.01
C VAL A 119 -17.69 -37.57 -2.39
N ARG A 120 -17.56 -38.35 -3.46
CA ARG A 120 -18.57 -39.30 -3.94
C ARG A 120 -17.94 -40.69 -3.92
N LEU A 121 -18.56 -41.63 -3.21
CA LEU A 121 -18.17 -43.04 -3.21
C LEU A 121 -19.40 -43.88 -3.53
N GLY A 122 -19.45 -44.50 -4.71
CA GLY A 122 -20.66 -45.15 -5.19
C GLY A 122 -21.84 -44.17 -5.25
N ASP A 123 -22.93 -44.51 -4.56
CA ASP A 123 -24.13 -43.68 -4.44
C ASP A 123 -24.05 -42.64 -3.29
N GLU A 124 -22.96 -42.63 -2.52
CA GLU A 124 -22.84 -41.82 -1.30
C GLU A 124 -22.29 -40.41 -1.53
N THR A 125 -22.95 -39.47 -0.86
CA THR A 125 -22.76 -38.02 -0.66
C THR A 125 -21.93 -37.54 0.53
N GLU A 126 -20.62 -37.35 0.45
CA GLU A 126 -19.93 -36.62 1.54
C GLU A 126 -19.64 -35.16 1.15
N ILE A 127 -19.95 -34.24 2.07
CA ILE A 127 -19.71 -32.80 1.92
C ILE A 127 -19.06 -32.30 3.20
N GLY A 128 -17.78 -31.96 3.14
CA GLY A 128 -17.06 -31.36 4.26
C GLY A 128 -16.98 -29.84 4.12
N ARG A 129 -17.04 -29.16 5.26
CA ARG A 129 -16.94 -27.70 5.37
C ARG A 129 -16.15 -27.38 6.63
N LEU A 130 -15.01 -26.74 6.46
CA LEU A 130 -14.14 -26.35 7.57
C LEU A 130 -13.83 -24.86 7.47
N LEU A 131 -13.96 -24.16 8.60
CA LEU A 131 -13.51 -22.79 8.75
C LEU A 131 -12.48 -22.75 9.87
N SER A 132 -11.26 -22.35 9.55
CA SER A 132 -10.13 -22.27 10.49
C SER A 132 -9.66 -20.84 10.64
N PHE A 133 -9.29 -20.45 11.86
CA PHE A 133 -8.76 -19.13 12.20
C PHE A 133 -7.39 -19.29 12.88
N GLY A 134 -6.45 -18.40 12.56
CA GLY A 134 -5.23 -18.27 13.37
C GLY A 134 -5.57 -17.67 14.74
N LEU A 135 -4.91 -18.14 15.80
CA LEU A 135 -4.97 -17.56 17.15
C LEU A 135 -3.59 -16.95 17.49
N LEU A 136 -3.58 -15.92 18.35
CA LEU A 136 -2.38 -15.28 18.89
C LEU A 136 -1.90 -15.97 20.17
#